data_AF-A0A2E4V3Y6-F1
#
_entry.id   AF-A0A2E4V3Y6-F1
#
_cell.length_a   1.000
_cell.length_b   1.000
_cell.length_c   1.000
_cell.angle_alpha   90.00
_cell.angle_beta   90.00
_cell.angle_gamma   90.00
#
_symmetry.space_group_name_H-M   'P 1'
#
loop_
_entity.id
_entity.type
_entity.pdbx_description
1 polymer ?
#
loop_
_entity_poly.entity_id
_entity_poly.type
_entity_poly.pdbx_seq_one_letter_code
_entity_poly.pdbx_strand_id
1 'polypeptide(L)'
;ELKHICILTWDVPGSNLVNVANISLKLDYSCAPHGNLTIDKWVPNHEGYLTTGDNRLTNGCTIDQLRATSSTADDSYILSRGLKDEYGNPVTAVRDNWIVGVASSEVPWVGSIKLLFSGTSDFVSPKTWSNLLTLIAAVVIMPMLYDIVFPKESDEEE
;
A
#
# COMPACT_ATOMS: atom_id res chain seq x y z
N GLU A 1 -5.53 -7.37 14.83
CA GLU A 1 -4.48 -7.17 15.86
C GLU A 1 -3.52 -8.36 15.83
N LEU A 2 -2.23 -8.20 16.14
CA LEU A 2 -1.22 -9.28 16.13
C LEU A 2 -0.64 -9.63 17.51
N LYS A 3 -1.19 -9.11 18.62
CA LYS A 3 -0.56 -9.11 19.96
C LYS A 3 -0.20 -10.48 20.56
N HIS A 4 -0.57 -11.61 19.95
CA HIS A 4 -0.37 -12.95 20.49
C HIS A 4 0.21 -13.98 19.49
N ILE A 5 0.77 -13.55 18.36
CA ILE A 5 1.50 -14.45 17.45
C ILE A 5 3.00 -14.43 17.79
N CYS A 6 3.57 -15.61 18.04
CA CYS A 6 5.00 -15.80 18.22
C CYS A 6 5.60 -16.38 16.94
N ILE A 7 6.39 -15.58 16.22
CA ILE A 7 7.04 -16.00 14.97
C ILE A 7 8.47 -16.45 15.31
N LEU A 8 8.77 -17.71 15.05
CA LEU A 8 10.06 -18.32 15.41
C LEU A 8 11.05 -18.33 14.23
N THR A 9 10.53 -18.49 13.00
CA THR A 9 11.31 -18.65 11.79
C THR A 9 10.59 -18.06 10.58
N TRP A 10 11.36 -17.85 9.50
CA TRP A 10 10.94 -17.17 8.28
C TRP A 10 11.35 -17.97 7.04
N ASP A 11 10.48 -17.98 6.05
CA ASP A 11 10.76 -18.39 4.68
C ASP A 11 10.76 -17.15 3.78
N VAL A 12 11.69 -17.06 2.83
CA VAL A 12 11.75 -15.93 1.87
C VAL A 12 11.63 -16.48 0.43
N PRO A 13 10.41 -16.55 -0.12
CA PRO A 13 10.17 -17.01 -1.49
C PRO A 13 11.02 -16.25 -2.52
N GLY A 14 11.53 -16.97 -3.53
CA GLY A 14 12.47 -16.42 -4.51
C GLY A 14 13.93 -16.34 -4.03
N SER A 15 14.23 -16.83 -2.82
CA SER A 15 15.60 -17.01 -2.31
C SER A 15 15.84 -18.47 -1.89
N ASN A 16 17.02 -18.75 -1.34
CA ASN A 16 17.38 -20.02 -0.71
C ASN A 16 17.16 -20.03 0.83
N LEU A 17 16.52 -19.01 1.41
CA LEU A 17 16.26 -18.91 2.85
C LEU A 17 14.93 -19.59 3.20
N VAL A 18 15.03 -20.67 3.98
CA VAL A 18 13.90 -21.47 4.49
C VAL A 18 14.14 -21.76 5.97
N ASN A 19 13.11 -21.59 6.79
CA ASN A 19 13.08 -21.84 8.23
C ASN A 19 14.21 -21.11 9.01
N VAL A 20 14.50 -19.86 8.66
CA VAL A 20 15.58 -19.05 9.27
C VAL A 20 15.07 -18.14 10.39
N ALA A 21 15.83 -18.02 11.50
CA ALA A 21 15.44 -17.16 12.63
C ALA A 21 15.62 -15.65 12.33
N ASN A 22 16.46 -15.30 11.36
CA ASN A 22 16.62 -13.95 10.83
C ASN A 22 16.97 -14.02 9.33
N ILE A 23 16.70 -12.92 8.63
CA ILE A 23 16.86 -12.81 7.18
C ILE A 23 18.14 -12.01 6.89
N SER A 24 19.14 -12.68 6.31
CA SER A 24 20.29 -12.05 5.65
C SER A 24 20.30 -12.45 4.18
N LEU A 25 20.07 -11.49 3.28
CA LEU A 25 19.95 -11.72 1.84
C LEU A 25 20.65 -10.61 1.07
N LYS A 26 21.58 -10.98 0.18
CA LYS A 26 22.12 -10.07 -0.82
C LYS A 26 21.25 -10.14 -2.07
N LEU A 27 20.59 -9.04 -2.38
CA LEU A 27 19.81 -8.92 -3.62
C LEU A 27 20.77 -8.63 -4.77
N ASP A 28 20.50 -9.20 -5.95
CA ASP A 28 21.28 -8.89 -7.16
C ASP A 28 20.80 -7.57 -7.79
N TYR A 29 20.86 -6.51 -6.98
CA TYR A 29 20.40 -5.18 -7.33
C TYR A 29 21.46 -4.15 -6.90
N SER A 30 22.01 -3.43 -7.88
CA SER A 30 23.18 -2.54 -7.66
C SER A 30 22.78 -1.11 -7.30
N CYS A 31 22.97 -0.78 -6.03
CA CYS A 31 22.87 0.52 -5.38
C CYS A 31 24.19 1.31 -5.51
N ALA A 32 24.54 1.86 -6.67
CA ALA A 32 25.74 2.70 -6.80
C ALA A 32 25.56 4.05 -6.06
N PRO A 33 26.53 4.54 -5.26
CA PRO A 33 27.90 4.05 -5.09
C PRO A 33 28.11 3.02 -3.97
N HIS A 34 27.07 2.61 -3.26
CA HIS A 34 27.12 1.82 -2.02
C HIS A 34 27.23 0.28 -2.20
N GLY A 35 27.23 -0.24 -3.43
CA GLY A 35 27.35 -1.67 -3.72
C GLY A 35 26.01 -2.30 -4.10
N ASN A 36 25.73 -3.53 -3.66
CA ASN A 36 24.42 -4.16 -3.87
C ASN A 36 23.54 -4.01 -2.63
N LEU A 37 22.22 -3.99 -2.82
CA LEU A 37 21.27 -3.98 -1.70
C LEU A 37 21.40 -5.29 -0.89
N THR A 38 21.56 -5.16 0.41
CA THR A 38 21.69 -6.28 1.35
C THR A 38 20.77 -6.08 2.54
N ILE A 39 19.93 -7.09 2.81
CA ILE A 39 19.24 -7.28 4.09
C ILE A 39 20.22 -8.01 5.01
N ASP A 40 20.40 -7.58 6.26
CA ASP A 40 21.26 -8.29 7.23
C ASP A 40 20.59 -8.46 8.60
N LYS A 41 20.50 -9.71 9.04
CA LYS A 41 19.99 -10.16 10.34
C LYS A 41 18.64 -9.55 10.72
N TRP A 42 17.81 -9.29 9.72
CA TRP A 42 16.51 -8.67 9.93
C TRP A 42 15.53 -9.70 10.52
N VAL A 43 14.77 -9.28 11.52
CA VAL A 43 13.67 -10.04 12.10
C VAL A 43 12.40 -9.20 11.90
N PRO A 44 11.52 -9.56 10.96
CA PRO A 44 10.24 -8.89 10.78
C PRO A 44 9.34 -9.04 12.02
N ASN A 45 8.44 -8.09 12.24
CA ASN A 45 7.38 -8.21 13.24
C ASN A 45 6.11 -8.90 12.69
N HIS A 46 6.03 -9.08 11.36
CA HIS A 46 4.91 -9.71 10.67
C HIS A 46 5.31 -10.10 9.23
N GLU A 47 4.51 -10.97 8.63
CA GLU A 47 4.55 -11.35 7.22
C GLU A 47 4.26 -10.17 6.28
N GLY A 48 4.88 -10.16 5.11
CA GLY A 48 4.65 -9.13 4.09
C GLY A 48 5.78 -9.03 3.07
N TYR A 49 5.64 -8.04 2.21
CA TYR A 49 6.59 -7.71 1.15
C TYR A 49 7.57 -6.65 1.64
N LEU A 50 8.86 -6.88 1.40
CA LEU A 50 9.86 -5.83 1.44
C LEU A 50 9.92 -5.19 0.06
N THR A 51 9.41 -3.97 -0.09
CA THR A 51 9.59 -3.22 -1.33
C THR A 51 11.03 -2.69 -1.38
N THR A 52 11.60 -2.56 -2.57
CA THR A 52 12.95 -1.98 -2.75
C THR A 52 13.00 -0.47 -2.47
N GLY A 53 11.88 0.13 -2.07
CA GLY A 53 11.64 1.57 -2.11
C GLY A 53 11.66 2.13 -3.54
N ASP A 54 11.54 3.44 -3.60
CA ASP A 54 11.74 4.30 -4.75
C ASP A 54 12.91 5.28 -4.45
N ASN A 55 13.85 5.54 -5.39
CA ASN A 55 14.99 6.47 -5.17
C ASN A 55 16.34 6.26 -5.96
N ARG A 56 16.42 6.33 -7.32
CA ARG A 56 17.63 6.64 -8.17
C ARG A 56 17.36 7.93 -8.92
N LEU A 57 16.40 7.80 -9.84
CA LEU A 57 15.36 8.79 -9.95
C LEU A 57 14.33 8.53 -8.85
N THR A 58 13.93 7.30 -8.42
CA THR A 58 13.55 6.06 -9.14
C THR A 58 13.83 4.70 -8.37
N ASN A 59 15.01 4.04 -8.38
CA ASN A 59 15.26 2.83 -7.51
C ASN A 59 16.69 2.52 -7.01
N GLY A 60 17.68 3.40 -7.20
CA GLY A 60 19.11 3.14 -7.02
C GLY A 60 19.69 3.87 -5.84
N CYS A 61 18.95 3.73 -4.74
CA CYS A 61 19.37 3.71 -3.36
C CYS A 61 20.08 4.95 -2.81
N THR A 62 19.34 5.66 -1.95
CA THR A 62 19.90 6.27 -0.73
C THR A 62 19.40 5.60 0.56
N ILE A 63 19.02 4.32 0.44
CA ILE A 63 18.74 3.32 1.49
C ILE A 63 17.53 3.63 2.38
N ASP A 64 16.34 3.27 1.88
CA ASP A 64 15.07 3.54 2.56
C ASP A 64 14.67 2.50 3.61
N GLN A 65 15.55 1.54 3.85
CA GLN A 65 15.34 0.34 4.68
C GLN A 65 16.47 0.14 5.70
N LEU A 66 17.12 1.22 6.17
CA LEU A 66 18.30 1.13 7.05
C LEU A 66 18.13 0.25 8.30
N ARG A 67 16.92 0.14 8.87
CA ARG A 67 16.66 -0.75 10.01
C ARG A 67 16.57 -2.24 9.63
N ALA A 68 16.28 -2.56 8.37
CA ALA A 68 16.35 -3.92 7.82
C ALA A 68 17.74 -4.28 7.27
N THR A 69 18.62 -3.29 7.06
CA THR A 69 20.02 -3.51 6.64
C THR A 69 21.04 -3.36 7.79
N SER A 70 20.66 -2.68 8.88
CA SER A 70 21.45 -2.56 10.11
C SER A 70 20.54 -2.42 11.34
N SER A 71 20.29 -3.55 12.00
CA SER A 71 19.53 -3.62 13.26
C SER A 71 20.23 -2.97 14.46
N THR A 72 21.49 -2.55 14.31
CA THR A 72 22.32 -1.93 15.36
C THR A 72 22.79 -0.52 15.01
N ALA A 73 22.35 0.07 13.89
CA ALA A 73 22.65 1.47 13.59
C ALA A 73 21.89 2.40 14.55
N ASP A 74 22.51 3.53 14.87
CA ASP A 74 21.96 4.52 15.80
C ASP A 74 20.59 5.06 15.31
N ASP A 75 19.67 5.27 16.25
CA ASP A 75 18.31 5.70 15.90
C ASP A 75 18.31 7.07 15.21
N SER A 76 19.20 8.01 15.55
CA SER A 76 19.31 9.29 14.85
C SER A 76 19.83 9.14 13.42
N TYR A 77 20.72 8.17 13.18
CA TYR A 77 21.22 7.84 11.84
C TYR A 77 20.11 7.21 10.98
N ILE A 78 19.37 6.24 11.52
CA ILE A 78 18.23 5.60 10.83
C ILE A 78 17.11 6.62 10.58
N LEU A 79 16.75 7.44 11.58
CA LEU A 79 15.73 8.48 11.42
C LEU A 79 16.13 9.59 10.45
N SER A 80 17.41 9.71 10.07
CA SER A 80 17.86 10.67 9.05
C SER A 80 17.68 10.19 7.61
N ARG A 81 17.44 8.88 7.39
CA ARG A 81 17.50 8.25 6.06
C ARG A 81 16.49 7.12 5.90
N GLY A 82 15.48 7.38 5.06
CA GLY A 82 14.51 6.40 4.58
C GLY A 82 13.05 6.79 4.79
N LEU A 83 12.15 5.95 4.28
CA LEU A 83 10.71 6.18 4.37
C LEU A 83 10.20 6.06 5.81
N LYS A 84 9.28 6.96 6.18
CA LYS A 84 8.68 7.05 7.51
C LYS A 84 7.16 6.92 7.45
N ASP A 85 6.58 6.38 8.51
CA ASP A 85 5.15 6.47 8.80
C ASP A 85 4.75 7.89 9.26
N GLU A 86 3.46 8.13 9.46
CA GLU A 86 2.94 9.42 9.95
C GLU A 86 3.36 9.77 11.39
N TYR A 87 3.95 8.82 12.12
CA TYR A 87 4.49 8.99 13.48
C TYR A 87 6.03 9.19 13.47
N GLY A 88 6.66 9.17 12.30
CA GLY A 88 8.10 9.36 12.11
C GLY A 88 8.95 8.11 12.29
N ASN A 89 8.36 6.92 12.48
CA ASN A 89 9.08 5.65 12.58
C ASN A 89 9.47 5.13 11.19
N PRO A 90 10.55 4.34 11.06
CA PRO A 90 10.90 3.68 9.79
C PRO A 90 9.81 2.71 9.31
N VAL A 91 9.48 2.77 8.02
CA VAL A 91 8.52 1.84 7.39
C VAL A 91 9.07 0.41 7.40
N THR A 92 8.29 -0.54 7.93
CA THR A 92 8.62 -1.97 7.98
C THR A 92 8.13 -2.72 6.73
N ALA A 93 8.10 -4.06 6.77
CA ALA A 93 7.42 -4.86 5.75
C ALA A 93 5.99 -4.36 5.50
N VAL A 94 5.53 -4.44 4.24
CA VAL A 94 4.17 -4.07 3.85
C VAL A 94 3.35 -5.34 3.72
N ARG A 95 2.27 -5.49 4.49
CA ARG A 95 1.37 -6.64 4.34
C ARG A 95 0.67 -6.63 2.99
N ASP A 96 0.30 -7.80 2.50
CA ASP A 96 -0.54 -7.95 1.30
C ASP A 96 -1.82 -7.09 1.36
N ASN A 97 -2.54 -7.14 2.48
CA ASN A 97 -3.74 -6.34 2.70
C ASN A 97 -3.49 -4.82 2.92
N TRP A 98 -2.22 -4.39 2.98
CA TRP A 98 -1.83 -2.97 2.96
C TRP A 98 -1.38 -2.51 1.58
N ILE A 99 -1.08 -3.43 0.65
CA ILE A 99 -0.84 -3.09 -0.76
C ILE A 99 -2.20 -2.80 -1.41
N VAL A 100 -2.71 -1.60 -1.13
CA VAL A 100 -3.79 -1.06 -1.94
C VAL A 100 -3.15 -0.56 -3.23
N GLY A 101 -3.30 -1.33 -4.31
CA GLY A 101 -2.95 -0.87 -5.66
C GLY A 101 -3.81 0.32 -6.02
N VAL A 102 -3.27 1.54 -5.84
CA VAL A 102 -4.01 2.80 -6.00
C VAL A 102 -3.23 3.73 -6.91
N ALA A 103 -3.74 3.92 -8.11
CA ALA A 103 -3.56 5.20 -8.79
C ALA A 103 -4.27 6.27 -7.94
N SER A 104 -3.48 7.12 -7.27
CA SER A 104 -3.97 8.05 -6.25
C SER A 104 -5.05 8.97 -6.79
N SER A 105 -6.19 9.00 -6.10
CA SER A 105 -7.26 10.02 -6.14
C SER A 105 -7.93 10.36 -7.49
N GLU A 106 -7.38 9.93 -8.63
CA GLU A 106 -7.72 10.47 -9.95
C GLU A 106 -7.90 9.41 -11.05
N VAL A 107 -8.15 8.14 -10.73
CA VAL A 107 -8.76 7.26 -11.74
C VAL A 107 -10.15 7.83 -12.01
N PRO A 108 -10.44 8.37 -13.21
CA PRO A 108 -11.78 8.85 -13.50
C PRO A 108 -12.72 7.65 -13.36
N TRP A 109 -13.95 7.86 -12.90
CA TRP A 109 -14.95 6.79 -12.82
C TRP A 109 -15.11 6.04 -14.17
N VAL A 110 -14.93 6.75 -15.29
CA VAL A 110 -14.79 6.19 -16.66
C VAL A 110 -13.62 5.20 -16.79
N GLY A 111 -12.49 5.46 -16.15
CA GLY A 111 -11.32 4.57 -16.08
C GLY A 111 -11.60 3.28 -15.31
N SER A 112 -12.29 3.35 -14.17
CA SER A 112 -12.71 2.15 -13.43
C SER A 112 -13.70 1.30 -14.24
N ILE A 113 -14.64 1.95 -14.93
CA ILE A 113 -15.57 1.29 -15.86
C ILE A 113 -14.83 0.68 -17.06
N LYS A 114 -13.83 1.36 -17.62
CA LYS A 114 -12.96 0.83 -18.67
C LYS A 114 -12.22 -0.43 -18.20
N LEU A 115 -11.64 -0.40 -16.99
CA LEU A 115 -10.92 -1.53 -16.40
C LEU A 115 -11.86 -2.73 -16.15
N LEU A 116 -13.13 -2.50 -15.80
CA LEU A 116 -14.16 -3.54 -15.72
C LEU A 116 -14.39 -4.21 -17.08
N PHE A 117 -14.61 -3.41 -18.14
CA PHE A 117 -14.84 -3.93 -19.49
C PHE A 117 -13.60 -4.56 -20.14
N SER A 118 -12.37 -4.20 -19.73
CA SER A 118 -11.15 -4.88 -20.18
C SER A 118 -10.78 -6.13 -19.37
N GLY A 119 -11.62 -6.57 -18.42
CA GLY A 119 -11.37 -7.76 -17.60
C GLY A 119 -10.22 -7.58 -16.59
N THR A 120 -9.93 -6.33 -16.23
CA THR A 120 -8.85 -5.92 -15.32
C THR A 120 -9.41 -5.14 -14.12
N SER A 121 -10.57 -5.56 -13.63
CA SER A 121 -11.28 -4.96 -12.48
C SER A 121 -10.49 -5.03 -11.18
N ASP A 122 -9.61 -6.02 -11.04
CA ASP A 122 -8.93 -6.37 -9.80
C ASP A 122 -7.82 -5.37 -9.43
N PHE A 123 -7.42 -4.52 -10.39
CA PHE A 123 -6.57 -3.35 -10.16
C PHE A 123 -7.34 -2.14 -9.57
N VAL A 124 -8.65 -2.27 -9.35
CA VAL A 124 -9.50 -1.23 -8.74
C VAL A 124 -9.87 -1.66 -7.32
N SER A 125 -9.49 -0.86 -6.32
CA SER A 125 -9.74 -1.22 -4.92
C SER A 125 -11.23 -1.48 -4.62
N PRO A 126 -11.59 -2.44 -3.73
CA PRO A 126 -12.97 -2.67 -3.32
C PRO A 126 -13.67 -1.42 -2.76
N LYS A 127 -12.90 -0.50 -2.16
CA LYS A 127 -13.43 0.76 -1.64
C LYS A 127 -13.82 1.74 -2.75
N THR A 128 -13.12 1.72 -3.88
CA THR A 128 -13.50 2.47 -5.09
C THR A 128 -14.85 1.98 -5.63
N TRP A 129 -15.07 0.66 -5.67
CA TRP A 129 -16.35 0.07 -6.07
C TRP A 129 -17.49 0.45 -5.13
N SER A 130 -17.27 0.34 -3.81
CA SER A 130 -18.25 0.77 -2.80
C SER A 130 -18.61 2.25 -2.94
N ASN A 131 -17.61 3.13 -3.07
CA ASN A 131 -17.83 4.58 -3.20
C ASN A 131 -18.57 4.93 -4.50
N LEU A 132 -18.22 4.28 -5.63
CA LEU A 132 -18.90 4.48 -6.91
C LEU A 132 -20.37 4.08 -6.83
N LEU A 133 -20.67 2.93 -6.22
CA LEU A 133 -22.05 2.45 -6.04
C LEU A 133 -22.85 3.37 -5.10
N THR A 134 -22.24 3.87 -4.01
CA THR A 134 -22.86 4.87 -3.14
C THR A 134 -23.14 6.19 -3.87
N LEU A 135 -22.22 6.66 -4.72
CA LEU A 135 -22.41 7.88 -5.51
C LEU A 135 -23.55 7.72 -6.52
N ILE A 136 -23.60 6.60 -7.24
CA ILE A 136 -24.70 6.30 -8.19
C ILE A 136 -26.04 6.25 -7.45
N ALA A 137 -26.11 5.55 -6.31
CA ALA A 137 -27.30 5.51 -5.48
C ALA A 137 -27.74 6.91 -5.02
N ALA A 138 -26.79 7.74 -4.55
CA ALA A 138 -27.09 9.12 -4.16
C ALA A 138 -27.65 9.96 -5.32
N VAL A 139 -27.05 9.89 -6.52
CA VAL A 139 -27.52 10.64 -7.70
C VAL A 139 -28.93 10.20 -8.15
N VAL A 140 -29.28 8.92 -8.02
CA VAL A 140 -30.61 8.41 -8.37
C VAL A 140 -31.66 8.72 -7.29
N ILE A 141 -31.29 8.62 -6.02
CA ILE A 141 -32.21 8.78 -4.88
C ILE A 141 -32.46 10.26 -4.54
N MET A 142 -31.47 11.15 -4.70
CA MET A 142 -31.60 12.57 -4.35
C MET A 142 -32.79 13.27 -5.04
N PRO A 143 -33.03 13.12 -6.37
CA PRO A 143 -34.22 13.68 -7.01
C PRO A 143 -35.53 13.14 -6.43
N MET A 144 -35.59 11.84 -6.14
CA MET A 144 -36.79 11.22 -5.55
C MET A 144 -37.08 11.76 -4.14
N LEU A 145 -36.04 11.97 -3.33
CA LEU A 145 -36.18 12.61 -2.02
C LEU A 145 -36.56 14.08 -2.14
N TYR A 146 -36.04 14.79 -3.15
CA TYR A 146 -36.39 16.18 -3.42
C TYR A 146 -37.89 16.31 -3.73
N ASP A 147 -38.43 15.48 -4.64
CA ASP A 147 -39.86 15.49 -5.00
C ASP A 147 -40.78 15.07 -3.83
N ILE A 148 -40.28 14.28 -2.87
CA ILE A 148 -41.03 13.90 -1.65
C ILE A 148 -41.04 15.03 -0.60
N VAL A 149 -39.94 15.77 -0.45
CA VAL A 149 -39.81 16.87 0.53
C VAL A 149 -40.39 18.18 -0.01
N PHE A 150 -40.28 18.40 -1.31
CA PHE A 150 -40.83 19.53 -2.04
C PHE A 150 -41.80 19.01 -3.10
N PRO A 151 -42.96 18.44 -2.70
CA PRO A 151 -43.99 18.06 -3.65
C PRO A 151 -44.38 19.30 -4.45
N LYS A 152 -44.42 19.16 -5.77
CA LYS A 152 -44.90 20.23 -6.64
C LYS A 152 -46.33 20.54 -6.23
N GLU A 153 -46.57 21.80 -5.87
CA GLU A 153 -47.90 22.36 -5.81
C GLU A 153 -48.56 22.09 -7.16
N SER A 154 -49.72 21.44 -7.14
CA SER A 154 -50.43 21.11 -8.37
C SER A 154 -50.94 22.40 -8.99
N ASP A 155 -50.41 22.75 -10.17
CA ASP A 155 -51.05 23.70 -11.08
C ASP A 155 -52.38 23.08 -11.61
N GLU A 156 -53.34 22.89 -10.70
CA GLU A 156 -54.75 22.79 -11.00
C GLU A 156 -55.34 24.20 -10.94
N GLU A 157 -55.30 24.93 -12.06
CA GLU A 157 -56.40 25.80 -12.52
C GLU A 157 -56.11 26.36 -13.94
N GLU A 158 -57.12 26.20 -14.82
CA GLU A 158 -57.26 26.61 -16.24
C GLU A 158 -56.46 25.87 -17.35
#